data_AF-A0A2E5JAF6-F1
#
_entry.id   AF-A0A2E5JAF6-F1
#
_cell.length_a   1.000
_cell.length_b   1.000
_cell.length_c   1.000
_cell.angle_alpha   90.00
_cell.angle_beta   90.00
_cell.angle_gamma   90.00
#
_symmetry.space_group_name_H-M   'P 1'
#
loop_
_entity.id
_entity.type
_entity.pdbx_description
1 polymer ?
#
loop_
_entity_poly.entity_id
_entity_poly.type
_entity_poly.pdbx_seq_one_letter_code
_entity_poly.pdbx_strand_id
1 'polypeptide(L)'
;MNIKYANTSKTEGTQTLKNGDKYTGSFHDDKKHGKGTLVSLNGRTYVGEWLNDLPHGHGINTFPNGKTYEGDFIEGKPVGAGLWTYSDGRTYSGVWKNGQFINEDNQKEVPEYRIVTFIINFFVIGFMLSAVTLWVLILFGIVDY
;
A
#
# COMPACT_ATOMS: atom_id res chain seq x y z
N MET A 1 -30.41 0.03 47.39
CA MET A 1 -29.15 0.37 46.68
C MET A 1 -29.04 -0.59 45.50
N ASN A 2 -29.51 -0.19 44.31
CA ASN A 2 -29.55 -1.08 43.15
C ASN A 2 -28.30 -0.85 42.31
N ILE A 3 -27.33 -1.75 42.45
CA ILE A 3 -26.17 -1.85 41.57
C ILE A 3 -26.70 -2.40 40.25
N LYS A 4 -26.95 -1.51 39.27
CA LYS A 4 -27.21 -1.94 37.90
C LYS A 4 -25.87 -2.42 37.34
N TYR A 5 -25.76 -3.72 37.12
CA TYR A 5 -24.69 -4.31 36.32
C TYR A 5 -24.58 -3.53 35.02
N ALA A 6 -23.40 -2.95 34.78
CA ALA A 6 -23.09 -2.26 33.52
C ALA A 6 -23.32 -3.26 32.40
N ASN A 7 -24.34 -3.01 31.59
CA ASN A 7 -24.61 -3.78 30.40
C ASN A 7 -23.48 -3.43 29.42
N THR A 8 -22.42 -4.22 29.41
CA THR A 8 -21.38 -4.17 28.37
C THR A 8 -21.98 -4.76 27.09
N SER A 9 -23.05 -4.15 26.58
CA SER A 9 -23.78 -4.65 25.43
C SER A 9 -23.15 -4.07 24.18
N LYS A 10 -22.43 -4.93 23.45
CA LYS A 10 -22.18 -4.68 22.04
C LYS A 10 -23.52 -4.45 21.35
N THR A 11 -23.80 -3.22 20.97
CA THR A 11 -25.09 -2.80 20.39
C THR A 11 -24.87 -2.37 18.96
N GLU A 12 -25.78 -2.74 18.06
CA GLU A 12 -25.82 -2.22 16.70
C GLU A 12 -26.69 -0.96 16.69
N GLY A 13 -26.30 0.06 15.94
CA GLY A 13 -27.08 1.29 15.90
C GLY A 13 -26.67 2.26 14.81
N THR A 14 -27.39 3.37 14.75
CA THR A 14 -27.07 4.51 13.90
C THR A 14 -26.93 5.76 14.76
N GLN A 15 -25.85 6.51 14.58
CA GLN A 15 -25.58 7.75 15.28
C GLN A 15 -25.30 8.86 14.26
N THR A 16 -26.00 9.99 14.40
CA THR A 16 -25.65 11.23 13.72
C THR A 16 -24.70 12.01 14.61
N LEU A 17 -23.50 12.29 14.11
CA LEU A 17 -22.45 13.03 14.82
C LEU A 17 -22.77 14.53 14.79
N LYS A 18 -22.12 15.29 15.67
CA LYS A 18 -22.31 16.76 15.77
C LYS A 18 -21.99 17.50 14.47
N ASN A 19 -21.07 16.97 13.66
CA ASN A 19 -20.71 17.52 12.36
C ASN A 19 -21.69 17.11 11.24
N GLY A 20 -22.73 16.33 11.55
CA GLY A 20 -23.72 15.81 10.62
C GLY A 20 -23.33 14.50 9.92
N ASP A 21 -22.13 13.97 10.17
CA ASP A 21 -21.73 12.65 9.67
C ASP A 21 -22.61 11.57 10.29
N LYS A 22 -22.84 10.49 9.55
CA LYS A 22 -23.69 9.38 9.99
C LYS A 22 -22.87 8.12 10.13
N TYR A 23 -22.83 7.55 11.33
CA TYR A 23 -22.28 6.23 11.57
C TYR A 23 -23.39 5.19 11.72
N THR A 24 -23.20 4.02 11.13
CA THR A 24 -24.04 2.83 11.30
C THR A 24 -23.15 1.63 11.57
N GLY A 25 -23.30 0.97 12.71
CA GLY A 25 -22.52 -0.22 13.06
C GLY A 25 -22.54 -0.53 14.55
N SER A 26 -21.57 -1.34 14.99
CA SER A 26 -21.53 -1.74 16.40
C SER A 26 -20.92 -0.65 17.30
N PHE A 27 -21.32 -0.68 18.56
CA PHE A 27 -20.82 0.15 19.64
C PHE A 27 -20.39 -0.71 20.82
N HIS A 28 -19.41 -0.22 21.57
CA HIS A 28 -18.98 -0.77 22.86
C HIS A 28 -18.63 0.40 23.78
N ASP A 29 -19.23 0.46 24.96
CA ASP A 29 -19.08 1.56 25.93
C ASP A 29 -19.28 2.95 25.29
N ASP A 30 -20.38 3.12 24.54
CA ASP A 30 -20.75 4.33 23.79
C ASP A 30 -19.77 4.77 22.69
N LYS A 31 -18.77 3.94 22.37
CA LYS A 31 -17.80 4.19 21.30
C LYS A 31 -18.03 3.25 20.11
N LYS A 32 -17.76 3.73 18.90
CA LYS A 32 -17.79 2.89 17.69
C LYS A 32 -16.77 1.76 17.82
N HIS A 33 -17.20 0.54 17.57
CA HIS A 33 -16.41 -0.66 17.76
C HIS A 33 -16.87 -1.76 16.81
N GLY A 34 -15.97 -2.65 16.38
CA GLY A 34 -16.33 -3.75 15.48
C GLY A 34 -16.59 -3.25 14.07
N LYS A 35 -17.57 -3.82 13.36
CA LYS A 35 -17.83 -3.47 11.95
C LYS A 35 -18.79 -2.27 11.89
N GLY A 36 -18.50 -1.33 11.01
CA GLY A 36 -19.36 -0.17 10.83
C GLY A 36 -19.02 0.67 9.60
N THR A 37 -20.00 1.50 9.24
CA THR A 37 -19.95 2.41 8.11
C THR A 37 -20.09 3.84 8.61
N LEU A 38 -19.16 4.72 8.24
CA LEU A 38 -19.25 6.16 8.42
C LEU A 38 -19.47 6.81 7.06
N VAL A 39 -20.57 7.55 6.91
CA VAL A 39 -20.84 8.42 5.77
C VAL A 39 -20.67 9.85 6.23
N SER A 40 -19.65 10.53 5.70
CA SER A 40 -19.41 11.94 5.98
C SER A 40 -20.23 12.83 5.05
N LEU A 41 -20.66 14.00 5.53
CA LEU A 41 -21.42 14.96 4.71
C LEU A 41 -20.63 15.48 3.50
N ASN A 42 -19.30 15.40 3.55
CA ASN A 42 -18.43 15.75 2.42
C ASN A 42 -18.41 14.68 1.31
N GLY A 43 -19.17 13.59 1.43
CA GLY A 43 -19.23 12.50 0.46
C GLY A 43 -18.19 11.40 0.65
N ARG A 44 -17.30 11.51 1.66
CA ARG A 44 -16.39 10.42 2.03
C ARG A 44 -17.18 9.32 2.74
N THR A 45 -16.89 8.06 2.40
CA THR A 45 -17.46 6.90 3.09
C THR A 45 -16.34 5.98 3.57
N TYR A 46 -16.41 5.53 4.82
CA TYR A 46 -15.55 4.47 5.33
C TYR A 46 -16.41 3.27 5.72
N VAL A 47 -16.05 2.09 5.26
CA VAL A 47 -16.66 0.81 5.64
C VAL A 47 -15.55 -0.09 6.15
N GLY A 48 -15.62 -0.52 7.40
CA GLY A 48 -14.54 -1.35 7.93
C GLY A 48 -14.67 -1.62 9.41
N GLU A 49 -13.54 -2.02 9.99
CA GLU A 49 -13.41 -2.22 11.42
C GLU A 49 -13.15 -0.90 12.16
N TRP A 50 -13.60 -0.87 13.40
CA TRP A 50 -13.55 0.25 14.33
C TRP A 50 -13.10 -0.25 15.70
N LEU A 51 -12.29 0.55 16.38
CA LEU A 51 -11.87 0.31 17.75
C LEU A 51 -11.83 1.66 18.47
N ASN A 52 -12.70 1.84 19.48
CA ASN A 52 -12.75 3.03 20.32
C ASN A 52 -12.85 4.34 19.50
N ASP A 53 -13.84 4.41 18.61
CA ASP A 53 -14.13 5.55 17.70
C ASP A 53 -13.17 5.75 16.53
N LEU A 54 -12.13 4.94 16.41
CA LEU A 54 -11.13 5.04 15.35
C LEU A 54 -11.24 3.87 14.36
N PRO A 55 -11.04 4.11 13.05
CA PRO A 55 -10.80 3.03 12.09
C PRO A 55 -9.66 2.12 12.56
N HIS A 56 -9.89 0.82 12.51
CA HIS A 56 -8.94 -0.20 12.91
C HIS A 56 -9.12 -1.43 12.02
N GLY A 57 -8.14 -2.33 11.92
CA GLY A 57 -8.26 -3.55 11.10
C GLY A 57 -8.50 -3.26 9.63
N HIS A 58 -9.14 -4.20 8.91
CA HIS A 58 -9.42 -4.02 7.48
C HIS A 58 -10.57 -3.05 7.22
N GLY A 59 -10.38 -2.17 6.24
CA GLY A 59 -11.40 -1.21 5.82
C GLY A 59 -11.25 -0.70 4.40
N ILE A 60 -12.34 -0.12 3.90
CA ILE A 60 -12.45 0.51 2.59
C ILE A 60 -12.86 1.96 2.80
N ASN A 61 -12.05 2.87 2.28
CA ASN A 61 -12.27 4.31 2.32
C ASN A 61 -12.54 4.83 0.90
N THR A 62 -13.78 5.23 0.64
CA THR A 62 -14.24 5.83 -0.60
C THR A 62 -14.22 7.35 -0.48
N PHE A 63 -13.51 7.99 -1.40
CA PHE A 63 -13.39 9.44 -1.47
C PHE A 63 -14.47 10.05 -2.37
N PRO A 64 -14.81 11.34 -2.20
CA PRO A 64 -15.87 12.00 -2.99
C PRO A 64 -15.62 12.01 -4.50
N ASN A 65 -14.36 11.87 -4.91
CA ASN A 65 -13.96 11.78 -6.32
C ASN A 65 -14.06 10.35 -6.90
N GLY A 66 -14.67 9.41 -6.17
CA GLY A 66 -14.84 8.02 -6.59
C GLY A 66 -13.59 7.14 -6.41
N LYS A 67 -12.46 7.71 -5.95
CA LYS A 67 -11.29 6.88 -5.60
C LYS A 67 -11.60 6.05 -4.37
N THR A 68 -11.07 4.84 -4.31
CA THR A 68 -11.15 3.99 -3.12
C THR A 68 -9.75 3.59 -2.67
N TYR A 69 -9.60 3.45 -1.36
CA TYR A 69 -8.47 2.79 -0.74
C TYR A 69 -8.98 1.63 0.10
N GLU A 70 -8.43 0.44 -0.12
CA GLU A 70 -8.71 -0.76 0.66
C GLU A 70 -7.41 -1.22 1.34
N GLY A 71 -7.46 -1.49 2.65
CA GLY A 71 -6.32 -1.99 3.39
C GLY A 71 -6.52 -1.92 4.90
N ASP A 72 -5.42 -2.12 5.64
CA ASP A 72 -5.43 -2.16 7.10
C ASP A 72 -5.29 -0.77 7.72
N PHE A 73 -5.90 -0.58 8.89
CA PHE A 73 -5.87 0.64 9.68
C PHE A 73 -5.46 0.39 11.12
N ILE A 74 -4.65 1.28 11.69
CA ILE A 74 -4.33 1.33 13.12
C ILE A 74 -4.48 2.78 13.58
N GLU A 75 -5.28 3.01 14.64
CA GLU A 75 -5.56 4.34 15.19
C GLU A 75 -6.02 5.36 14.13
N GLY A 76 -6.86 4.91 13.18
CA GLY A 76 -7.37 5.75 12.09
C GLY A 76 -6.39 6.01 10.95
N LYS A 77 -5.17 5.46 11.00
CA LYS A 77 -4.15 5.62 9.96
C LYS A 77 -4.01 4.34 9.15
N PRO A 78 -3.92 4.42 7.81
CA PRO A 78 -3.66 3.26 7.00
C PRO A 78 -2.25 2.72 7.24
N VAL A 79 -2.10 1.41 7.24
CA VAL A 79 -0.86 0.67 7.50
C VAL A 79 -0.73 -0.52 6.55
N GLY A 80 0.49 -1.04 6.41
CA GLY A 80 0.71 -2.29 5.67
C GLY A 80 0.38 -2.17 4.18
N ALA A 81 0.00 -3.31 3.59
CA ALA A 81 -0.39 -3.38 2.18
C ALA A 81 -1.78 -2.76 1.97
N GLY A 82 -2.00 -2.18 0.80
CA GLY A 82 -3.32 -1.73 0.39
C GLY A 82 -3.44 -1.51 -1.11
N LEU A 83 -4.69 -1.42 -1.55
CA LEU A 83 -5.10 -1.28 -2.93
C LEU A 83 -5.76 0.08 -3.13
N TRP A 84 -5.23 0.87 -4.06
CA TRP A 84 -5.87 2.10 -4.52
C TRP A 84 -6.59 1.85 -5.83
N THR A 85 -7.87 2.19 -5.88
CA THR A 85 -8.67 2.19 -7.12
C THR A 85 -9.00 3.61 -7.50
N TYR A 86 -8.67 3.99 -8.73
CA TYR A 86 -9.01 5.28 -9.30
C TYR A 86 -10.44 5.27 -9.84
N SER A 87 -11.00 6.45 -10.07
CA SER A 87 -12.37 6.61 -10.59
C SER A 87 -12.59 5.98 -11.97
N ASP A 88 -11.52 5.73 -12.72
CA ASP A 88 -11.53 5.03 -14.02
C ASP A 88 -11.34 3.51 -13.90
N GLY A 89 -11.28 2.98 -12.68
CA GLY A 89 -11.12 1.55 -12.40
C GLY A 89 -9.68 1.06 -12.37
N ARG A 90 -8.68 1.89 -12.66
CA ARG A 90 -7.28 1.49 -12.54
C ARG A 90 -6.93 1.23 -11.07
N THR A 91 -6.21 0.14 -10.82
CA THR A 91 -5.82 -0.25 -9.47
C THR A 91 -4.31 -0.23 -9.31
N TYR A 92 -3.85 0.10 -8.11
CA TYR A 92 -2.45 0.17 -7.75
C TYR A 92 -2.24 -0.42 -6.35
N SER A 93 -1.41 -1.44 -6.27
CA SER A 93 -1.04 -2.08 -5.00
C SER A 93 0.22 -1.45 -4.44
N GLY A 94 0.31 -1.37 -3.12
CA GLY A 94 1.47 -0.78 -2.48
C GLY A 94 1.41 -0.90 -0.97
N VAL A 95 2.42 -0.32 -0.31
CA VAL A 95 2.58 -0.38 1.14
C VAL A 95 2.63 1.01 1.75
N TRP A 96 2.02 1.16 2.92
CA TRP A 96 2.14 2.38 3.73
C TRP A 96 3.42 2.34 4.56
N LYS A 97 4.30 3.30 4.32
CA LYS A 97 5.54 3.49 5.08
C LYS A 97 5.66 4.96 5.48
N ASN A 98 5.82 5.22 6.79
CA ASN A 98 5.96 6.58 7.34
C ASN A 98 4.82 7.55 6.93
N GLY A 99 3.59 7.04 6.79
CA GLY A 99 2.43 7.85 6.37
C GLY A 99 2.39 8.18 4.87
N GLN A 100 3.24 7.54 4.06
CA GLN A 100 3.24 7.64 2.60
C GLN A 100 2.90 6.29 1.98
N PHE A 101 2.04 6.31 0.95
CA PHE A 101 1.75 5.12 0.15
C PHE A 101 2.81 4.95 -0.93
N ILE A 102 3.52 3.82 -0.88
CA ILE A 102 4.56 3.46 -1.84
C ILE A 102 3.98 2.38 -2.76
N ASN A 103 3.74 2.73 -4.01
CA ASN A 103 3.31 1.79 -5.04
C ASN A 103 4.49 0.89 -5.47
N GLU A 104 4.27 -0.42 -5.55
CA GLU A 104 5.27 -1.40 -6.02
C GLU A 104 5.66 -1.18 -7.49
N ASP A 105 4.75 -0.65 -8.31
CA ASP A 105 5.02 -0.36 -9.73
C ASP A 105 5.98 0.82 -9.91
N ASN A 106 6.02 1.76 -8.96
CA ASN A 106 6.98 2.87 -8.96
C ASN A 106 8.41 2.43 -8.59
N GLN A 107 8.63 1.13 -8.34
CA GLN A 107 9.95 0.55 -8.09
C GLN A 107 10.56 -0.16 -9.31
N LYS A 108 9.87 -0.16 -10.48
CA LYS A 108 10.32 -0.91 -11.68
C LYS A 108 10.96 -0.09 -12.81
N GLU A 109 11.21 1.20 -12.63
CA GLU A 109 12.11 1.91 -13.56
C GLU A 109 13.57 1.68 -13.12
N VAL A 110 14.09 0.47 -13.34
CA VAL A 110 15.55 0.34 -13.52
C VAL A 110 15.79 0.94 -14.90
N PRO A 111 16.37 2.14 -15.03
CA PRO A 111 16.45 2.77 -16.33
C PRO A 111 17.30 1.88 -17.24
N GLU A 112 16.80 1.60 -18.44
CA GLU A 112 17.32 0.56 -19.34
C GLU A 112 18.84 0.66 -19.56
N TYR A 113 19.41 1.87 -19.42
CA TYR A 113 20.85 2.10 -19.49
C TYR A 113 21.66 1.33 -18.44
N ARG A 114 21.13 0.96 -17.26
CA ARG A 114 21.90 0.19 -16.25
C ARG A 114 22.09 -1.27 -16.66
N ILE A 115 21.11 -1.86 -17.34
CA ILE A 115 21.20 -3.22 -17.90
C ILE A 115 22.12 -3.21 -19.12
N VAL A 116 21.95 -2.24 -20.00
CA VAL A 116 22.78 -2.06 -21.20
C VAL A 116 24.26 -1.80 -20.82
N THR A 117 24.53 -0.97 -19.81
CA THR A 117 25.91 -0.71 -19.33
C THR A 117 26.55 -1.97 -18.75
N PHE A 118 25.82 -2.81 -18.00
CA PHE A 118 26.36 -4.05 -17.46
C PHE A 118 26.69 -5.06 -18.56
N ILE A 119 25.78 -5.21 -19.55
CA ILE A 119 25.97 -6.08 -20.72
C ILE A 119 27.17 -5.59 -21.55
N ILE A 120 27.23 -4.30 -21.88
CA ILE A 120 28.34 -3.74 -22.66
C ILE A 120 29.67 -3.93 -21.94
N ASN A 121 29.76 -3.63 -20.64
CA ASN A 121 31.01 -3.85 -19.89
C ASN A 121 31.41 -5.34 -19.84
N PHE A 122 30.44 -6.26 -19.72
CA PHE A 122 30.71 -7.70 -19.73
C PHE A 122 31.24 -8.18 -21.09
N PHE A 123 30.68 -7.69 -22.20
CA PHE A 123 31.16 -7.99 -23.55
C PHE A 123 32.50 -7.33 -23.88
N VAL A 124 32.73 -6.09 -23.45
CA VAL A 124 34.00 -5.36 -23.67
C VAL A 124 35.15 -6.04 -22.93
N ILE A 125 34.95 -6.48 -21.69
CA ILE A 125 35.98 -7.21 -20.93
C ILE A 125 36.28 -8.57 -21.58
N GLY A 126 35.26 -9.30 -22.03
CA GLY A 126 35.43 -10.57 -22.74
C GLY A 126 36.21 -10.45 -24.05
N PHE A 127 35.97 -9.39 -24.83
CA PHE A 127 36.71 -9.12 -26.07
C PHE A 127 38.14 -8.61 -25.83
N MET A 128 38.37 -7.84 -24.77
CA MET A 128 39.70 -7.37 -24.42
C MET A 128 40.62 -8.53 -23.99
N LEU A 129 40.09 -9.54 -23.28
CA LEU A 129 40.88 -10.72 -22.90
C LEU A 129 41.23 -11.60 -24.10
N SER A 130 40.33 -11.82 -25.05
CA SER A 130 40.59 -12.70 -26.21
C SER A 130 41.60 -12.09 -27.20
N ALA A 131 41.54 -10.79 -27.44
CA ALA A 131 42.48 -10.08 -28.30
C ALA A 131 43.91 -10.09 -27.72
N VAL A 132 44.06 -9.92 -26.40
CA VAL A 132 45.37 -9.99 -25.73
C VAL A 132 45.93 -11.41 -25.78
N THR A 133 45.11 -12.45 -25.57
CA THR A 133 45.58 -13.84 -25.67
C THR A 133 46.02 -14.22 -27.07
N LEU A 134 45.29 -13.81 -28.11
CA LEU A 134 45.67 -14.11 -29.49
C LEU A 134 46.98 -13.40 -29.88
N TRP A 135 47.13 -12.14 -29.47
CA TRP A 135 48.37 -11.39 -29.71
C TRP A 135 49.59 -11.99 -29.00
N VAL A 136 49.40 -12.48 -27.76
CA VAL A 136 50.44 -13.20 -27.01
C VAL A 136 50.82 -14.52 -27.70
N LEU A 137 49.85 -15.30 -28.19
CA LEU A 137 50.13 -16.57 -28.88
C LEU A 137 50.89 -16.35 -30.20
N ILE A 138 50.58 -15.28 -30.94
CA ILE A 138 51.32 -14.88 -32.15
C ILE A 138 52.75 -14.45 -31.78
N LEU A 139 52.94 -13.67 -30.72
CA LEU A 139 54.27 -13.23 -30.27
C LEU A 139 55.18 -14.41 -29.92
N PHE A 140 54.62 -15.48 -29.34
CA PHE A 140 55.35 -16.70 -29.00
C PHE A 140 55.40 -17.74 -30.14
N GLY A 141 54.88 -17.42 -31.34
CA GLY A 141 54.93 -18.30 -32.51
C GLY A 141 54.11 -19.59 -32.36
N ILE A 142 53.10 -19.58 -31.50
CA ILE A 142 52.23 -20.74 -31.27
C ILE A 142 51.14 -20.83 -32.36
N VAL A 143 50.78 -19.70 -32.97
CA VAL A 143 49.79 -19.59 -34.05
C VAL A 143 50.34 -18.66 -35.14
N ASP A 144 50.30 -19.12 -36.40
CA ASP A 144 50.60 -18.32 -37.59
C ASP A 144 49.35 -17.55 -38.07
N TYR A 145 49.58 -16.39 -38.69
CA TYR A 145 48.54 -15.43 -39.11
C TYR A 145 47.71 -15.90 -40.31
#